data_AF-A0A846N3N6-F1
#
_entry.id   AF-A0A846N3N6-F1
#
_cell.length_a   1.000
_cell.length_b   1.000
_cell.length_c   1.000
_cell.angle_alpha   90.00
_cell.angle_beta   90.00
_cell.angle_gamma   90.00
#
_symmetry.space_group_name_H-M   'P 1'
#
loop_
_entity.id
_entity.type
_entity.pdbx_description
1 polymer ?
#
loop_
_entity_poly.entity_id
_entity_poly.type
_entity_poly.pdbx_seq_one_letter_code
_entity_poly.pdbx_strand_id
1 'polypeptide(L)'
;MARLVIVSNRVPTPSKAARAGGLAIALKDAIQPGTLWFGWSGHQAPQTSSEAKITNFEGVDYATIDLKQEDYQNFYVGFANSTLWPLLHFRLGLMEFRRENLEGYRSVNEIFAKVLAPLLRPDDIIWVHDYHLIPLADELRRLGVKNALGFFLHIPFVPSSMFAALPRGEDLLHDFCAYDVVGFQTEEHRHDFLDSVRRIIDFPADNDGVITACNGRKVRAVVTPIGIDSGAFRSQAIQAAKSRNTRRLTESLVGRKLMIGADRLDYSKGLPNRFEAFNRFLERFPQHKNAVSFLQIAAPSREDVSEYAALRHQLNRLAGDINGRHGAFDWVPLRYMSQSLARSTLAGFYRFAQIGVVTPLRDGMNLVAHEYVAAQDPEDPGVLILSNFAGVAAYFEEALIVNPYDPDEIAEAMHEAMVMSKEERQSRHKRLFEKLQTLSAQAYCDQFLKALSGAQLTRAAA
;
A
#
# COMPACT_ATOMS: atom_id res chain seq x y z
N MET A 1 3.83 -24.31 17.99
CA MET A 1 4.26 -23.35 16.95
C MET A 1 4.80 -22.13 17.65
N ALA A 2 5.90 -21.57 17.16
CA ALA A 2 6.41 -20.29 17.63
C ALA A 2 5.31 -19.22 17.54
N ARG A 3 5.25 -18.32 18.52
CA ARG A 3 4.31 -17.19 18.48
C ARG A 3 4.76 -16.19 17.42
N LEU A 4 3.80 -15.69 16.64
CA LEU A 4 4.02 -14.61 15.69
C LEU A 4 3.94 -13.25 16.40
N VAL A 5 4.95 -12.42 16.20
CA VAL A 5 5.02 -11.03 16.67
C VAL A 5 5.00 -10.11 15.46
N ILE A 6 3.87 -9.49 15.19
CA ILE A 6 3.70 -8.50 14.11
C ILE A 6 4.12 -7.14 14.65
N VAL A 7 5.00 -6.45 13.92
CA VAL A 7 5.40 -5.08 14.25
C VAL A 7 5.13 -4.17 13.07
N SER A 8 4.37 -3.10 13.29
CA SER A 8 4.05 -2.13 12.24
C SER A 8 3.97 -0.74 12.83
N ASN A 9 4.16 0.30 12.01
CA ASN A 9 4.06 1.68 12.48
C ASN A 9 2.77 1.92 13.27
N ARG A 10 1.59 1.53 12.74
CA ARG A 10 0.30 1.76 13.39
C ARG A 10 -0.42 0.45 13.69
N VAL A 11 -0.84 0.27 14.94
CA VAL A 11 -1.66 -0.87 15.36
C VAL A 11 -3.14 -0.57 15.09
N PRO A 12 -3.90 -1.47 14.46
CA PRO A 12 -5.34 -1.28 14.31
C PRO A 12 -6.01 -1.31 15.69
N THR A 13 -6.98 -0.44 15.92
CA THR A 13 -7.79 -0.48 17.14
C THR A 13 -8.43 -1.87 17.29
N PRO A 14 -8.41 -2.53 18.46
CA PRO A 14 -9.02 -3.85 18.61
C PRO A 14 -10.55 -3.75 18.55
N SER A 15 -11.15 -3.91 17.37
CA SER A 15 -12.59 -4.00 17.22
C SER A 15 -13.00 -4.81 15.98
N LYS A 16 -14.21 -5.35 15.98
CA LYS A 16 -14.77 -6.06 14.82
C LYS A 16 -14.86 -5.16 13.57
N ALA A 17 -15.00 -3.85 13.75
CA ALA A 17 -15.05 -2.86 12.67
C ALA A 17 -13.66 -2.35 12.22
N ALA A 18 -12.64 -2.47 13.06
CA ALA A 18 -11.29 -1.96 12.84
C ALA A 18 -10.37 -2.91 12.06
N ARG A 19 -10.90 -4.05 11.58
CA ARG A 19 -10.35 -4.83 10.46
C ARG A 19 -10.43 -4.08 9.11
N ALA A 20 -10.38 -2.74 9.11
CA ALA A 20 -10.52 -1.87 7.95
C ALA A 20 -9.19 -1.28 7.46
N GLY A 21 -8.10 -1.40 8.23
CA GLY A 21 -6.76 -1.02 7.77
C GLY A 21 -6.21 -2.04 6.78
N GLY A 22 -5.60 -1.58 5.68
CA GLY A 22 -5.12 -2.46 4.60
C GLY A 22 -4.20 -3.59 5.08
N LEU A 23 -3.28 -3.28 6.01
CA LEU A 23 -2.38 -4.28 6.59
C LEU A 23 -3.12 -5.31 7.46
N ALA A 24 -4.08 -4.88 8.28
CA ALA A 24 -4.86 -5.79 9.14
C ALA A 24 -5.74 -6.75 8.33
N ILE A 25 -6.22 -6.32 7.17
CA ILE A 25 -6.95 -7.18 6.24
C ILE A 25 -6.00 -8.20 5.62
N ALA A 26 -4.83 -7.76 5.15
CA ALA A 26 -3.87 -8.63 4.49
C ALA A 26 -3.21 -9.66 5.43
N LEU A 27 -3.10 -9.35 6.72
CA LEU A 27 -2.54 -10.24 7.74
C LEU A 27 -3.59 -11.07 8.49
N LYS A 28 -4.88 -10.93 8.13
CA LYS A 28 -5.98 -11.54 8.88
C LYS A 28 -5.78 -13.04 9.11
N ASP A 29 -5.27 -13.75 8.11
CA ASP A 29 -5.12 -15.21 8.20
C ASP A 29 -3.84 -15.65 8.94
N ALA A 30 -2.87 -14.75 9.11
CA ALA A 30 -1.70 -14.97 9.97
C ALA A 30 -1.97 -14.66 11.45
N ILE A 31 -3.01 -13.87 11.74
CA ILE A 31 -3.39 -13.47 13.09
C ILE A 31 -4.25 -14.57 13.71
N GLN A 32 -3.74 -15.19 14.76
CA GLN A 32 -4.42 -16.26 15.50
C GLN A 32 -4.30 -16.01 17.02
N PRO A 33 -5.13 -16.68 17.85
CA PRO A 33 -4.95 -16.61 19.31
C PRO A 33 -3.50 -16.92 19.71
N GLY A 34 -2.90 -16.04 20.51
CA GLY A 34 -1.50 -16.06 20.90
C GLY A 34 -0.59 -15.12 20.11
N THR A 35 -1.04 -14.54 18.99
CA THR A 35 -0.28 -13.51 18.26
C THR A 35 -0.12 -12.23 19.09
N LEU A 36 1.04 -11.58 18.97
CA LEU A 36 1.31 -10.24 19.49
C LEU A 36 1.39 -9.25 18.33
N TRP A 37 0.65 -8.15 18.39
CA TRP A 37 0.79 -7.02 17.46
C TRP A 37 1.29 -5.79 18.21
N PHE A 38 2.51 -5.35 17.89
CA PHE A 38 3.17 -4.19 18.47
C PHE A 38 3.27 -2.98 17.52
N GLY A 39 3.17 -1.75 18.06
CA GLY A 39 3.39 -0.50 17.31
C GLY A 39 2.79 0.75 17.95
N TRP A 40 2.67 1.84 17.18
CA TRP A 40 2.04 3.08 17.64
C TRP A 40 0.51 2.94 17.72
N SER A 41 -0.09 3.50 18.77
CA SER A 41 -1.55 3.54 18.95
C SER A 41 -2.26 4.46 17.96
N GLY A 42 -1.55 5.43 17.39
CA GLY A 42 -2.13 6.54 16.64
C GLY A 42 -2.38 7.80 17.48
N HIS A 43 -2.09 7.78 18.78
CA HIS A 43 -2.24 8.92 19.68
C HIS A 43 -0.89 9.57 20.03
N GLN A 44 -0.94 10.88 20.18
CA GLN A 44 0.15 11.65 20.77
C GLN A 44 -0.07 11.80 22.27
N ALA A 45 1.02 11.83 23.03
CA ALA A 45 1.02 12.02 24.48
C ALA A 45 2.06 13.10 24.88
N PRO A 46 2.04 13.61 26.13
CA PRO A 46 3.06 14.55 26.59
C PRO A 46 4.49 13.97 26.57
N GLN A 47 4.62 12.66 26.70
CA GLN A 47 5.89 11.91 26.65
C GLN A 47 5.67 10.63 25.86
N THR A 48 6.74 10.17 25.20
CA THR A 48 6.72 8.87 24.51
C THR A 48 6.67 7.75 25.53
N SER A 49 5.82 6.75 25.31
CA SER A 49 5.64 5.67 26.27
C SER A 49 6.93 4.86 26.47
N SER A 50 7.30 4.63 27.72
CA SER A 50 8.43 3.76 28.10
C SER A 50 8.03 2.29 28.23
N GLU A 51 6.73 1.99 28.23
CA GLU A 51 6.15 0.66 28.32
C GLU A 51 4.95 0.56 27.37
N ALA A 52 4.65 -0.65 26.90
CA ALA A 52 3.50 -0.86 26.03
C ALA A 52 2.21 -1.01 26.85
N LYS A 53 1.15 -0.35 26.40
CA LYS A 53 -0.21 -0.67 26.85
C LYS A 53 -0.70 -1.90 26.10
N ILE A 54 -0.98 -2.98 26.83
CA ILE A 54 -1.44 -4.24 26.24
C ILE A 54 -2.97 -4.37 26.38
N THR A 55 -3.64 -4.70 25.29
CA THR A 55 -5.07 -5.05 25.27
C THR A 55 -5.26 -6.38 24.55
N ASN A 56 -5.99 -7.32 25.16
CA ASN A 56 -6.32 -8.59 24.53
C ASN A 56 -7.66 -8.50 23.80
N PHE A 57 -7.73 -8.97 22.56
CA PHE A 57 -8.97 -9.10 21.81
C PHE A 57 -8.96 -10.38 20.97
N GLU A 58 -9.97 -11.23 21.15
CA GLU A 58 -10.08 -12.54 20.48
C GLU A 58 -8.80 -13.41 20.63
N GLY A 59 -8.10 -13.30 21.77
CA GLY A 59 -6.88 -14.06 22.05
C GLY A 59 -5.61 -13.46 21.44
N VAL A 60 -5.68 -12.29 20.79
CA VAL A 60 -4.53 -11.56 20.24
C VAL A 60 -4.16 -10.43 21.18
N ASP A 61 -2.88 -10.30 21.51
CA ASP A 61 -2.37 -9.20 22.32
C ASP A 61 -1.99 -8.02 21.42
N TYR A 62 -2.59 -6.86 21.66
CA TYR A 62 -2.26 -5.60 21.00
C TYR A 62 -1.46 -4.74 21.97
N ALA A 63 -0.16 -4.58 21.72
CA ALA A 63 0.77 -3.82 22.53
C ALA A 63 1.08 -2.49 21.85
N THR A 64 0.56 -1.40 22.40
CA THR A 64 0.66 -0.08 21.77
C THR A 64 1.48 0.90 22.59
N ILE A 65 2.22 1.76 21.91
CA ILE A 65 2.86 2.93 22.51
C ILE A 65 2.26 4.22 21.95
N ASP A 66 2.31 5.29 22.75
CA ASP A 66 2.00 6.66 22.33
C ASP A 66 3.31 7.43 22.10
N LEU A 67 3.31 8.37 21.16
CA LEU A 67 4.49 9.18 20.82
C LEU A 67 4.32 10.60 21.36
N LYS A 68 5.41 11.21 21.86
CA LYS A 68 5.40 12.67 22.07
C LYS A 68 5.30 13.41 20.75
N GLN A 69 4.83 14.65 20.80
CA GLN A 69 4.64 15.48 19.61
C GLN A 69 5.92 15.56 18.76
N GLU A 70 7.06 15.82 19.38
CA GLU A 70 8.35 15.94 18.70
C GLU A 70 8.76 14.64 18.00
N ASP A 71 8.57 13.49 18.64
CA ASP A 71 8.87 12.19 18.04
C ASP A 71 7.95 11.92 16.86
N TYR A 72 6.64 12.17 16.98
CA TYR A 72 5.71 12.07 15.86
C TYR A 72 6.14 12.97 14.68
N GLN A 73 6.55 14.21 14.95
CA GLN A 73 6.99 15.14 13.91
C GLN A 73 8.28 14.67 13.23
N ASN A 74 9.32 14.32 13.98
CA ASN A 74 10.62 13.99 13.40
C ASN A 74 10.62 12.61 12.71
N PHE A 75 9.98 11.60 13.32
CA PHE A 75 9.92 10.24 12.80
C PHE A 75 8.84 10.09 11.72
N TYR A 76 7.57 10.41 12.02
CA TYR A 76 6.45 10.08 11.13
C TYR A 76 6.24 11.13 10.06
N VAL A 77 6.07 12.40 10.44
CA VAL A 77 5.87 13.49 9.46
C VAL A 77 7.15 13.70 8.65
N GLY A 78 8.28 13.87 9.35
CA GLY A 78 9.60 14.15 8.80
C GLY A 78 10.20 12.98 8.03
N PHE A 79 11.06 12.18 8.66
CA PHE A 79 11.90 11.25 7.92
C PHE A 79 11.09 10.19 7.14
N ALA A 80 10.06 9.61 7.75
CA ALA A 80 9.27 8.58 7.09
C ALA A 80 8.46 9.13 5.90
N ASN A 81 7.70 10.22 6.07
CA ASN A 81 6.76 10.68 5.05
C ASN A 81 7.22 11.87 4.19
N SER A 82 8.19 12.65 4.64
CA SER A 82 8.82 13.73 3.86
C SER A 82 10.17 13.33 3.25
N THR A 83 10.86 12.30 3.75
CA THR A 83 12.11 11.80 3.15
C THR A 83 11.92 10.45 2.43
N LEU A 84 11.62 9.38 3.17
CA LEU A 84 11.58 8.01 2.62
C LEU A 84 10.44 7.79 1.63
N TRP A 85 9.23 8.24 1.96
CA TRP A 85 8.07 8.07 1.07
C TRP A 85 8.28 8.71 -0.31
N PRO A 86 8.63 10.01 -0.44
CA PRO A 86 8.87 10.59 -1.75
C PRO A 86 10.05 9.95 -2.48
N LEU A 87 11.16 9.65 -1.79
CA LEU A 87 12.28 8.93 -2.40
C LEU A 87 11.82 7.61 -3.01
N LEU A 88 11.25 6.72 -2.19
CA LEU A 88 10.87 5.36 -2.58
C LEU A 88 9.71 5.31 -3.58
N HIS A 89 8.99 6.43 -3.79
CA HIS A 89 7.99 6.57 -4.86
C HIS A 89 8.51 7.34 -6.08
N PHE A 90 9.83 7.47 -6.25
CA PHE A 90 10.47 8.11 -7.41
C PHE A 90 10.13 9.60 -7.52
N ARG A 91 9.88 10.26 -6.39
CA ARG A 91 9.56 11.68 -6.28
C ARG A 91 10.68 12.43 -5.59
N LEU A 92 11.92 12.26 -6.07
CA LEU A 92 13.11 12.87 -5.49
C LEU A 92 12.98 14.40 -5.31
N GLY A 93 12.30 15.08 -6.23
CA GLY A 93 12.03 16.53 -6.12
C GLY A 93 11.06 16.94 -4.99
N LEU A 94 10.42 15.98 -4.32
CA LEU A 94 9.59 16.18 -3.12
C LEU A 94 10.29 15.70 -1.83
N MET A 95 11.53 15.21 -1.92
CA MET A 95 12.27 14.71 -0.77
C MET A 95 12.79 15.88 0.05
N GLU A 96 12.39 15.95 1.31
CA GLU A 96 12.95 16.88 2.30
C GLU A 96 13.81 16.11 3.30
N PHE A 97 15.10 16.43 3.36
CA PHE A 97 16.01 15.84 4.34
C PHE A 97 16.39 16.85 5.42
N ARG A 98 16.26 16.44 6.68
CA ARG A 98 16.76 17.15 7.87
C ARG A 98 17.43 16.16 8.80
N ARG A 99 18.58 16.53 9.39
CA ARG A 99 19.33 15.61 10.26
C ARG A 99 18.54 15.30 11.53
N GLU A 100 17.83 16.28 12.05
CA GLU A 100 16.97 16.19 13.23
C GLU A 100 15.84 15.15 13.01
N ASN A 101 15.31 15.09 11.79
CA ASN A 101 14.31 14.08 11.42
C ASN A 101 14.91 12.67 11.40
N LEU A 102 16.12 12.50 10.86
CA LEU A 102 16.82 11.21 10.88
C LEU A 102 17.14 10.77 12.31
N GLU A 103 17.60 11.69 13.17
CA GLU A 103 17.84 11.41 14.59
C GLU A 103 16.56 10.99 15.32
N GLY A 104 15.45 11.72 15.11
CA GLY A 104 14.15 11.33 15.64
C GLY A 104 13.67 9.98 15.11
N TYR A 105 13.93 9.68 13.83
CA TYR A 105 13.59 8.38 13.24
C TYR A 105 14.32 7.21 13.88
N ARG A 106 15.63 7.38 14.13
CA ARG A 106 16.46 6.41 14.86
C ARG A 106 16.02 6.26 16.31
N SER A 107 15.82 7.38 17.01
CA SER A 107 15.37 7.43 18.41
C SER A 107 14.05 6.67 18.61
N VAL A 108 13.05 6.88 17.73
CA VAL A 108 11.77 6.17 17.83
C VAL A 108 11.95 4.67 17.59
N ASN A 109 12.78 4.25 16.64
CA ASN A 109 13.06 2.82 16.43
C ASN A 109 13.79 2.18 17.63
N GLU A 110 14.72 2.89 18.27
CA GLU A 110 15.38 2.46 19.50
C GLU A 110 14.36 2.30 20.65
N ILE A 111 13.44 3.25 20.82
CA ILE A 111 12.36 3.16 21.81
C ILE A 111 11.45 1.96 21.52
N PHE A 112 11.03 1.77 20.26
CA PHE A 112 10.23 0.61 19.86
C PHE A 112 10.94 -0.70 20.22
N ALA A 113 12.24 -0.81 19.94
CA ALA A 113 13.02 -2.00 20.29
C ALA A 113 13.10 -2.23 21.80
N LYS A 114 13.36 -1.18 22.59
CA LYS A 114 13.44 -1.24 24.06
C LYS A 114 12.12 -1.67 24.70
N VAL A 115 10.99 -1.20 24.17
CA VAL A 115 9.65 -1.56 24.67
C VAL A 115 9.26 -2.96 24.22
N LEU A 116 9.61 -3.37 22.99
CA LEU A 116 9.26 -4.67 22.46
C LEU A 116 10.09 -5.80 23.08
N ALA A 117 11.39 -5.62 23.29
CA ALA A 117 12.30 -6.68 23.70
C ALA A 117 11.86 -7.44 24.99
N PRO A 118 11.39 -6.77 26.06
CA PRO A 118 10.88 -7.45 27.26
C PRO A 118 9.60 -8.29 27.02
N LEU A 119 8.87 -8.03 25.94
CA LEU A 119 7.65 -8.75 25.59
C LEU A 119 7.92 -10.01 24.78
N LEU A 120 9.15 -10.19 24.27
CA LEU A 120 9.53 -11.30 23.41
C LEU A 120 9.82 -12.58 24.19
N ARG A 121 9.53 -13.72 23.56
CA ARG A 121 9.89 -15.06 24.01
C ARG A 121 11.02 -15.59 23.13
N PRO A 122 11.89 -16.49 23.64
CA PRO A 122 13.06 -16.97 22.89
C PRO A 122 12.74 -17.61 21.52
N ASP A 123 11.54 -18.18 21.36
CA ASP A 123 11.09 -18.89 20.17
C ASP A 123 10.23 -18.03 19.23
N ASP A 124 9.86 -16.80 19.60
CA ASP A 124 9.03 -15.92 18.77
C ASP A 124 9.62 -15.72 17.37
N ILE A 125 8.72 -15.59 16.40
CA ILE A 125 9.03 -15.14 15.04
C ILE A 125 8.52 -13.70 14.91
N ILE A 126 9.41 -12.78 14.57
CA ILE A 126 9.10 -11.34 14.51
C ILE A 126 9.01 -10.90 13.06
N TRP A 127 7.86 -10.35 12.68
CA TRP A 127 7.58 -9.85 11.34
C TRP A 127 7.34 -8.34 11.37
N VAL A 128 8.32 -7.59 10.90
CA VAL A 128 8.32 -6.13 10.83
C VAL A 128 7.79 -5.67 9.49
N HIS A 129 6.93 -4.65 9.51
CA HIS A 129 6.29 -4.12 8.32
C HIS A 129 6.62 -2.65 8.09
N ASP A 130 7.08 -2.41 6.87
CA ASP A 130 7.13 -1.14 6.17
C ASP A 130 8.25 -0.16 6.56
N TYR A 131 8.47 0.81 5.68
CA TYR A 131 9.61 1.75 5.66
C TYR A 131 9.80 2.59 6.94
N HIS A 132 8.80 2.66 7.82
CA HIS A 132 8.92 3.34 9.11
C HIS A 132 9.89 2.64 10.06
N LEU A 133 10.08 1.33 9.89
CA LEU A 133 10.73 0.48 10.88
C LEU A 133 11.98 -0.22 10.35
N ILE A 134 12.66 0.36 9.35
CA ILE A 134 13.87 -0.22 8.75
C ILE A 134 14.96 -0.48 9.81
N PRO A 135 15.26 0.45 10.76
CA PRO A 135 16.27 0.22 11.80
C PRO A 135 15.91 -0.82 12.87
N LEU A 136 14.66 -1.25 12.97
CA LEU A 136 14.17 -1.96 14.14
C LEU A 136 14.94 -3.26 14.41
N ALA A 137 15.34 -4.00 13.37
CA ALA A 137 16.12 -5.22 13.58
C ALA A 137 17.49 -4.92 14.20
N ASP A 138 18.21 -3.89 13.73
CA ASP A 138 19.53 -3.57 14.27
C ASP A 138 19.43 -3.21 15.76
N GLU A 139 18.44 -2.39 16.14
CA GLU A 139 18.21 -2.04 17.54
C GLU A 139 17.84 -3.26 18.40
N LEU A 140 17.00 -4.17 17.90
CA LEU A 140 16.72 -5.43 18.60
C LEU A 140 17.97 -6.33 18.73
N ARG A 141 18.82 -6.39 17.70
CA ARG A 141 20.08 -7.14 17.78
C ARG A 141 21.03 -6.57 18.82
N ARG A 142 21.13 -5.24 18.95
CA ARG A 142 21.92 -4.58 20.01
C ARG A 142 21.44 -4.92 21.42
N LEU A 143 20.13 -5.14 21.58
CA LEU A 143 19.54 -5.61 22.84
C LEU A 143 19.68 -7.13 23.07
N GLY A 144 20.39 -7.84 22.19
CA GLY A 144 20.64 -9.28 22.33
C GLY A 144 19.51 -10.18 21.85
N VAL A 145 18.52 -9.65 21.13
CA VAL A 145 17.41 -10.45 20.57
C VAL A 145 17.95 -11.36 19.46
N LYS A 146 17.75 -12.67 19.62
CA LYS A 146 18.23 -13.72 18.69
C LYS A 146 17.14 -14.33 17.82
N ASN A 147 15.88 -13.95 18.04
CA ASN A 147 14.71 -14.39 17.29
C ASN A 147 14.86 -14.22 15.78
N ALA A 148 14.11 -15.02 15.02
CA ALA A 148 13.97 -14.81 13.58
C ALA A 148 13.27 -13.46 13.32
N LEU A 149 13.91 -12.58 12.56
CA LEU A 149 13.44 -11.25 12.21
C LEU A 149 13.22 -11.15 10.70
N GLY A 150 11.97 -10.97 10.27
CA GLY A 150 11.62 -10.66 8.91
C GLY A 150 11.21 -9.20 8.76
N PHE A 151 11.54 -8.59 7.62
CA PHE A 151 11.03 -7.29 7.19
C PHE A 151 10.24 -7.45 5.89
N PHE A 152 9.11 -6.76 5.74
CA PHE A 152 8.43 -6.65 4.45
C PHE A 152 8.19 -5.18 4.07
N LEU A 153 8.68 -4.77 2.90
CA LEU A 153 8.49 -3.44 2.34
C LEU A 153 7.19 -3.40 1.51
N HIS A 154 6.20 -2.63 1.94
CA HIS A 154 4.90 -2.57 1.24
C HIS A 154 4.90 -1.61 0.06
N ILE A 155 5.78 -0.61 0.12
CA ILE A 155 5.98 0.40 -0.92
C ILE A 155 7.07 -0.05 -1.92
N PRO A 156 7.27 0.67 -3.04
CA PRO A 156 8.34 0.34 -3.96
C PRO A 156 9.73 0.46 -3.32
N PHE A 157 10.71 -0.18 -3.96
CA PHE A 157 12.12 0.11 -3.76
C PHE A 157 12.66 0.81 -5.01
N VAL A 158 13.69 1.65 -4.88
CA VAL A 158 14.24 2.46 -5.98
C VAL A 158 15.59 1.91 -6.47
N PRO A 159 15.95 2.12 -7.75
CA PRO A 159 17.26 1.78 -8.28
C PRO A 159 18.40 2.44 -7.50
N SER A 160 19.57 1.81 -7.52
CA SER A 160 20.74 2.24 -6.73
C SER A 160 21.13 3.71 -6.97
N SER A 161 21.01 4.19 -8.21
CA SER A 161 21.33 5.57 -8.57
C SER A 161 20.41 6.60 -7.93
N MET A 162 19.15 6.22 -7.65
CA MET A 162 18.21 7.06 -6.94
C MET A 162 18.35 6.89 -5.42
N PHE A 163 18.56 5.66 -4.94
CA PHE A 163 18.79 5.40 -3.51
C PHE A 163 20.01 6.18 -2.98
N ALA A 164 21.07 6.28 -3.79
CA ALA A 164 22.28 7.04 -3.47
C ALA A 164 22.05 8.55 -3.24
N ALA A 165 20.88 9.09 -3.62
CA ALA A 165 20.52 10.47 -3.32
C ALA A 165 20.11 10.67 -1.84
N LEU A 166 19.82 9.60 -1.10
CA LEU A 166 19.48 9.66 0.32
C LEU A 166 20.73 9.90 1.17
N PRO A 167 20.84 11.04 1.89
CA PRO A 167 21.95 11.22 2.82
C PRO A 167 21.90 10.17 3.92
N ARG A 168 23.04 9.52 4.19
CA ARG A 168 23.14 8.40 5.15
C ARG A 168 22.33 7.16 4.73
N GLY A 169 22.08 6.99 3.42
CA GLY A 169 21.37 5.84 2.88
C GLY A 169 22.10 4.52 3.14
N GLU A 170 23.43 4.54 3.17
CA GLU A 170 24.29 3.40 3.52
C GLU A 170 23.91 2.78 4.87
N ASP A 171 23.59 3.61 5.88
CA ASP A 171 23.19 3.13 7.20
C ASP A 171 21.86 2.37 7.15
N LEU A 172 20.91 2.80 6.31
CA LEU A 172 19.65 2.08 6.15
C LEU A 172 19.83 0.75 5.43
N LEU A 173 20.74 0.66 4.46
CA LEU A 173 21.07 -0.62 3.82
C LEU A 173 21.72 -1.58 4.82
N HIS A 174 22.55 -1.08 5.74
CA HIS A 174 23.06 -1.87 6.85
C HIS A 174 21.94 -2.35 7.79
N ASP A 175 20.96 -1.51 8.09
CA ASP A 175 19.81 -1.92 8.91
C ASP A 175 18.98 -3.05 8.26
N PHE A 176 18.75 -2.98 6.94
CA PHE A 176 18.12 -4.08 6.21
C PHE A 176 18.91 -5.39 6.38
N CYS A 177 20.25 -5.31 6.47
CA CYS A 177 21.11 -6.46 6.68
C CYS A 177 21.11 -6.99 8.14
N ALA A 178 20.36 -6.35 9.06
CA ALA A 178 20.15 -6.85 10.42
C ALA A 178 19.02 -7.89 10.51
N TYR A 179 18.13 -7.93 9.50
CA TYR A 179 17.07 -8.93 9.35
C TYR A 179 17.62 -10.27 8.86
N ASP A 180 16.80 -11.31 8.98
CA ASP A 180 17.06 -12.64 8.42
C ASP A 180 16.41 -12.79 7.04
N VAL A 181 15.25 -12.16 6.85
CA VAL A 181 14.50 -12.14 5.59
C VAL A 181 14.02 -10.71 5.31
N VAL A 182 14.21 -10.23 4.08
CA VAL A 182 13.67 -8.95 3.60
C VAL A 182 12.77 -9.25 2.39
N GLY A 183 11.49 -8.91 2.49
CA GLY A 183 10.50 -9.18 1.46
C GLY A 183 10.05 -7.95 0.70
N PHE A 184 9.76 -8.15 -0.59
CA PHE A 184 9.33 -7.12 -1.53
C PHE A 184 8.08 -7.56 -2.30
N GLN A 185 7.41 -6.59 -2.90
CA GLN A 185 6.19 -6.79 -3.68
C GLN A 185 6.44 -7.40 -5.08
N THR A 186 7.56 -7.03 -5.72
CA THR A 186 7.88 -7.41 -7.10
C THR A 186 9.36 -7.78 -7.23
N GLU A 187 9.69 -8.48 -8.32
CA GLU A 187 11.09 -8.80 -8.63
C GLU A 187 11.91 -7.56 -8.98
N GLU A 188 11.32 -6.53 -9.59
CA GLU A 188 11.95 -5.21 -9.82
C GLU A 188 12.44 -4.62 -8.49
N HIS A 189 11.57 -4.54 -7.48
CA HIS A 189 11.94 -3.99 -6.18
C HIS A 189 13.03 -4.82 -5.48
N ARG A 190 12.97 -6.16 -5.59
CA ARG A 190 14.01 -7.05 -5.04
C ARG A 190 15.35 -6.81 -5.75
N HIS A 191 15.33 -6.74 -7.08
CA HIS A 191 16.52 -6.51 -7.88
C HIS A 191 17.19 -5.19 -7.52
N ASP A 192 16.41 -4.10 -7.47
CA ASP A 192 16.90 -2.75 -7.14
C ASP A 192 17.50 -2.69 -5.73
N PHE A 193 16.90 -3.40 -4.77
CA PHE A 193 17.47 -3.54 -3.43
C PHE A 193 18.81 -4.28 -3.43
N LEU A 194 18.90 -5.43 -4.09
CA LEU A 194 20.14 -6.21 -4.18
C LEU A 194 21.24 -5.42 -4.91
N ASP A 195 20.90 -4.67 -5.95
CA ASP A 195 21.83 -3.80 -6.67
C ASP A 195 22.32 -2.64 -5.77
N SER A 196 21.42 -2.03 -4.99
CA SER A 196 21.77 -1.00 -4.00
C SER A 196 22.72 -1.54 -2.91
N VAL A 197 22.45 -2.74 -2.38
CA VAL A 197 23.32 -3.41 -1.40
C VAL A 197 24.72 -3.66 -1.99
N ARG A 198 24.79 -4.18 -3.22
CA ARG A 198 26.09 -4.45 -3.88
C ARG A 198 26.89 -3.19 -4.19
N ARG A 199 26.23 -2.11 -4.61
CA ARG A 199 26.91 -0.89 -5.11
C ARG A 199 27.20 0.16 -4.06
N ILE A 200 26.41 0.23 -2.98
CA ILE A 200 26.49 1.31 -1.99
C ILE A 200 27.21 0.85 -0.72
N ILE A 201 27.03 -0.40 -0.29
CA ILE A 201 27.67 -0.95 0.92
C ILE A 201 28.59 -2.15 0.65
N ASP A 202 28.84 -2.46 -0.62
CA ASP A 202 29.77 -3.51 -1.09
C ASP A 202 29.53 -4.92 -0.49
N PHE A 203 28.29 -5.23 -0.11
CA PHE A 203 27.97 -6.58 0.40
C PHE A 203 27.68 -7.54 -0.76
N PRO A 204 28.33 -8.72 -0.82
CA PRO A 204 28.04 -9.71 -1.83
C PRO A 204 26.60 -10.20 -1.72
N ALA A 205 25.90 -10.24 -2.86
CA ALA A 205 24.59 -10.87 -2.98
C ALA A 205 24.57 -11.81 -4.18
N ASP A 206 24.09 -13.03 -4.00
CA ASP A 206 23.97 -14.00 -5.08
C ASP A 206 22.66 -13.83 -5.89
N ASN A 207 22.46 -14.68 -6.90
CA ASN A 207 21.27 -14.64 -7.76
C ASN A 207 20.01 -15.15 -7.04
N ASP A 208 20.17 -15.98 -6.01
CA ASP A 208 19.09 -16.49 -5.17
C ASP A 208 18.62 -15.44 -4.14
N GLY A 209 19.27 -14.27 -4.09
CA GLY A 209 18.93 -13.15 -3.21
C GLY A 209 19.51 -13.26 -1.81
N VAL A 210 20.55 -14.07 -1.61
CA VAL A 210 21.24 -14.16 -0.32
C VAL A 210 22.36 -13.13 -0.28
N ILE A 211 22.23 -12.18 0.65
CA ILE A 211 23.25 -11.19 0.99
C ILE A 211 24.13 -11.76 2.09
N THR A 212 25.44 -11.61 1.97
CA THR A 212 26.39 -11.93 3.04
C THR A 212 26.94 -10.64 3.64
N ALA A 213 26.50 -10.31 4.85
CA ALA A 213 26.96 -9.14 5.59
C ALA A 213 28.40 -9.31 6.09
N CYS A 214 29.06 -8.19 6.43
CA CYS A 214 30.46 -8.18 6.89
C CYS A 214 30.72 -9.05 8.14
N ASN A 215 29.72 -9.24 9.00
CA ASN A 215 29.79 -10.10 10.19
C ASN A 215 29.47 -11.58 9.89
N GLY A 216 29.36 -11.97 8.62
CA GLY A 216 29.03 -13.32 8.18
C GLY A 216 27.53 -13.65 8.21
N ARG A 217 26.65 -12.74 8.66
CA ARG A 217 25.20 -12.95 8.64
C ARG A 217 24.70 -13.08 7.21
N LYS A 218 23.88 -14.08 6.97
CA LYS A 218 23.15 -14.26 5.71
C LYS A 218 21.76 -13.67 5.82
N VAL A 219 21.39 -12.83 4.85
CA VAL A 219 20.06 -12.21 4.76
C VAL A 219 19.44 -12.60 3.44
N ARG A 220 18.20 -13.10 3.46
CA ARG A 220 17.52 -13.54 2.24
C ARG A 220 16.50 -12.51 1.77
N ALA A 221 16.70 -11.97 0.57
CA ALA A 221 15.72 -11.14 -0.12
C ALA A 221 14.70 -12.00 -0.88
N VAL A 222 13.41 -11.81 -0.64
CA VAL A 222 12.31 -12.61 -1.25
C VAL A 222 11.25 -11.71 -1.90
N VAL A 223 10.49 -12.26 -2.85
CA VAL A 223 9.29 -11.61 -3.40
C VAL A 223 8.07 -12.36 -2.90
N THR A 224 7.18 -11.66 -2.20
CA THR A 224 5.89 -12.21 -1.74
C THR A 224 4.83 -11.13 -1.94
N PRO A 225 4.18 -11.06 -3.11
CA PRO A 225 3.24 -9.99 -3.44
C PRO A 225 2.03 -10.03 -2.50
N ILE A 226 1.66 -8.88 -1.93
CA ILE A 226 0.50 -8.78 -1.04
C ILE A 226 -0.80 -8.88 -1.83
N GLY A 227 -1.73 -9.69 -1.32
CA GLY A 227 -3.02 -9.97 -1.96
C GLY A 227 -4.24 -9.59 -1.11
N ILE A 228 -5.42 -9.98 -1.60
CA ILE A 228 -6.69 -9.90 -0.83
C ILE A 228 -7.37 -11.26 -0.75
N ASP A 229 -8.28 -11.41 0.21
CA ASP A 229 -9.30 -12.47 0.16
C ASP A 229 -10.38 -12.09 -0.87
N SER A 230 -10.15 -12.49 -2.12
CA SER A 230 -11.01 -12.16 -3.27
C SER A 230 -12.40 -12.78 -3.16
N GLY A 231 -12.52 -13.97 -2.55
CA GLY A 231 -13.79 -14.65 -2.33
C GLY A 231 -14.67 -13.93 -1.30
N ALA A 232 -14.10 -13.57 -0.15
CA ALA A 232 -14.82 -12.78 0.85
C ALA A 232 -15.19 -11.39 0.31
N PHE A 233 -14.28 -10.74 -0.42
CA PHE A 233 -14.57 -9.41 -0.98
C PHE A 233 -15.66 -9.45 -2.05
N ARG A 234 -15.67 -10.46 -2.93
CA ARG A 234 -16.74 -10.68 -3.91
C ARG A 234 -18.10 -10.87 -3.21
N SER A 235 -18.13 -11.68 -2.16
CA SER A 235 -19.35 -11.91 -1.36
C SER A 235 -19.85 -10.62 -0.71
N GLN A 236 -18.93 -9.82 -0.17
CA GLN A 236 -19.23 -8.50 0.39
C GLN A 236 -19.75 -7.52 -0.67
N ALA A 237 -19.18 -7.54 -1.88
CA ALA A 237 -19.63 -6.70 -3.00
C ALA A 237 -21.06 -7.05 -3.46
N ILE A 238 -21.40 -8.34 -3.54
CA ILE A 238 -22.76 -8.82 -3.86
C ILE A 238 -23.77 -8.31 -2.83
N GLN A 239 -23.43 -8.36 -1.53
CA GLN A 239 -24.29 -7.84 -0.47
C GLN A 239 -24.39 -6.30 -0.52
N ALA A 240 -23.25 -5.62 -0.69
CA ALA A 240 -23.16 -4.17 -0.73
C ALA A 240 -23.89 -3.56 -1.92
N ALA A 241 -23.97 -4.27 -3.06
CA ALA A 241 -24.75 -3.82 -4.21
C ALA A 241 -26.24 -3.62 -3.91
N LYS A 242 -26.78 -4.31 -2.89
CA LYS A 242 -28.16 -4.14 -2.43
C LYS A 242 -28.33 -3.03 -1.39
N SER A 243 -27.24 -2.39 -0.97
CA SER A 243 -27.25 -1.38 0.09
C SER A 243 -27.96 -0.09 -0.33
N ARG A 244 -28.45 0.67 0.65
CA ARG A 244 -29.04 2.00 0.43
C ARG A 244 -28.07 2.95 -0.26
N ASN A 245 -26.78 2.90 0.08
CA ASN A 245 -25.78 3.79 -0.50
C ASN A 245 -25.55 3.50 -1.98
N THR A 246 -25.44 2.22 -2.37
CA THR A 246 -25.28 1.84 -3.79
C THR A 246 -26.51 2.16 -4.61
N ARG A 247 -27.73 1.97 -4.06
CA ARG A 247 -28.97 2.38 -4.73
C ARG A 247 -29.02 3.89 -4.97
N ARG A 248 -28.71 4.70 -3.95
CA ARG A 248 -28.65 6.16 -4.09
C ARG A 248 -27.65 6.61 -5.14
N LEU A 249 -26.46 5.99 -5.19
CA LEU A 249 -25.47 6.29 -6.23
C LEU A 249 -26.04 5.95 -7.61
N THR A 250 -26.60 4.75 -7.77
CA THR A 250 -27.17 4.27 -9.04
C THR A 250 -28.31 5.17 -9.55
N GLU A 251 -29.26 5.50 -8.68
CA GLU A 251 -30.37 6.41 -8.99
C GLU A 251 -29.87 7.79 -9.41
N SER A 252 -28.84 8.31 -8.74
CA SER A 252 -28.25 9.61 -9.06
C SER A 252 -27.51 9.68 -10.40
N LEU A 253 -27.22 8.53 -11.03
CA LEU A 253 -26.57 8.48 -12.34
C LEU A 253 -27.59 8.60 -13.48
N VAL A 254 -28.88 8.35 -13.22
CA VAL A 254 -29.96 8.44 -14.22
C VAL A 254 -29.64 7.62 -15.48
N GLY A 255 -29.20 6.38 -15.27
CA GLY A 255 -28.86 5.44 -16.35
C GLY A 255 -27.48 5.65 -17.01
N ARG A 256 -26.72 6.67 -16.59
CA ARG A 256 -25.34 6.89 -17.08
C ARG A 256 -24.37 5.83 -16.53
N LYS A 257 -23.36 5.50 -17.32
CA LYS A 257 -22.25 4.65 -16.88
C LYS A 257 -21.43 5.33 -15.78
N LEU A 258 -20.69 4.54 -15.02
CA LEU A 258 -19.82 5.00 -13.94
C LEU A 258 -18.38 4.55 -14.16
N MET A 259 -17.46 5.53 -14.19
CA MET A 259 -16.04 5.30 -13.93
C MET A 259 -15.78 5.52 -12.44
N ILE A 260 -14.86 4.77 -11.84
CA ILE A 260 -14.51 4.93 -10.42
C ILE A 260 -13.01 4.89 -10.17
N GLY A 261 -12.55 5.82 -9.34
CA GLY A 261 -11.21 5.87 -8.77
C GLY A 261 -11.33 6.05 -7.27
N ALA A 262 -10.55 5.29 -6.51
CA ALA A 262 -10.59 5.33 -5.05
C ALA A 262 -9.16 5.23 -4.51
N ASP A 263 -8.67 6.31 -3.92
CA ASP A 263 -7.29 6.40 -3.49
C ASP A 263 -7.21 7.19 -2.18
N ARG A 264 -6.07 7.07 -1.50
CA ARG A 264 -5.68 8.12 -0.56
C ARG A 264 -5.30 9.36 -1.35
N LEU A 265 -5.57 10.54 -0.80
CA LEU A 265 -5.05 11.78 -1.33
C LEU A 265 -3.52 11.78 -1.17
N ASP A 266 -2.80 11.35 -2.20
CA ASP A 266 -1.35 11.12 -2.15
C ASP A 266 -0.76 11.36 -3.54
N TYR A 267 0.38 12.05 -3.61
CA TYR A 267 1.00 12.45 -4.89
C TYR A 267 1.53 11.26 -5.69
N SER A 268 1.69 10.09 -5.08
CA SER A 268 2.00 8.84 -5.79
C SER A 268 0.86 8.35 -6.69
N LYS A 269 -0.39 8.80 -6.45
CA LYS A 269 -1.60 8.25 -7.08
C LYS A 269 -1.96 8.84 -8.44
N GLY A 270 -1.18 9.81 -8.93
CA GLY A 270 -1.39 10.38 -10.27
C GLY A 270 -2.75 11.05 -10.47
N LEU A 271 -3.40 11.50 -9.39
CA LEU A 271 -4.75 12.07 -9.44
C LEU A 271 -4.85 13.28 -10.39
N PRO A 272 -3.88 14.21 -10.46
CA PRO A 272 -3.93 15.30 -11.44
C PRO A 272 -3.93 14.79 -12.89
N ASN A 273 -3.03 13.84 -13.22
CA ASN A 273 -2.94 13.22 -14.54
C ASN A 273 -4.25 12.50 -14.90
N ARG A 274 -4.87 11.82 -13.93
CA ARG A 274 -6.15 11.13 -14.11
C ARG A 274 -7.30 12.10 -14.39
N PHE A 275 -7.34 13.25 -13.71
CA PHE A 275 -8.36 14.27 -13.94
C PHE A 275 -8.18 14.92 -15.31
N GLU A 276 -6.94 15.23 -15.67
CA GLU A 276 -6.59 15.73 -17.00
C GLU A 276 -6.96 14.74 -18.10
N ALA A 277 -6.67 13.45 -17.91
CA ALA A 277 -7.08 12.41 -18.84
C ALA A 277 -8.60 12.34 -19.02
N PHE A 278 -9.36 12.47 -17.93
CA PHE A 278 -10.82 12.53 -18.03
C PHE A 278 -11.31 13.79 -18.77
N ASN A 279 -10.64 14.94 -18.60
CA ASN A 279 -10.91 16.14 -19.39
C ASN A 279 -10.69 15.87 -20.90
N ARG A 280 -9.53 15.32 -21.26
CA ARG A 280 -9.18 14.97 -22.65
C ARG A 280 -10.11 13.93 -23.24
N PHE A 281 -10.52 12.94 -22.46
CA PHE A 281 -11.51 11.94 -22.86
C PHE A 281 -12.82 12.60 -23.30
N LEU A 282 -13.34 13.56 -22.53
CA LEU A 282 -14.57 14.27 -22.87
C LEU A 282 -14.41 15.21 -24.07
N GLU A 283 -13.22 15.79 -24.28
CA GLU A 283 -12.92 16.65 -25.43
C GLU A 283 -12.77 15.85 -26.73
N ARG A 284 -11.98 14.77 -26.70
CA ARG A 284 -11.64 13.94 -27.86
C ARG A 284 -12.76 12.99 -28.26
N PHE A 285 -13.56 12.53 -27.31
CA PHE A 285 -14.64 11.57 -27.52
C PHE A 285 -15.99 12.15 -27.04
N PRO A 286 -16.49 13.22 -27.70
CA PRO A 286 -17.67 13.95 -27.24
C PRO A 286 -18.96 13.10 -27.23
N GLN A 287 -19.01 11.97 -27.93
CA GLN A 287 -20.11 11.00 -27.87
C GLN A 287 -20.36 10.44 -26.47
N HIS A 288 -19.37 10.51 -25.57
CA HIS A 288 -19.49 10.05 -24.19
C HIS A 288 -19.97 11.13 -23.23
N LYS A 289 -20.07 12.40 -23.67
CA LYS A 289 -20.66 13.48 -22.85
C LYS A 289 -22.10 13.13 -22.49
N ASN A 290 -22.51 13.40 -21.26
CA ASN A 290 -23.79 12.97 -20.69
C ASN A 290 -24.05 11.46 -20.64
N ALA A 291 -23.16 10.59 -21.11
CA ALA A 291 -23.33 9.14 -21.05
C ALA A 291 -22.60 8.47 -19.87
N VAL A 292 -21.63 9.17 -19.27
CA VAL A 292 -20.80 8.67 -18.17
C VAL A 292 -20.51 9.74 -17.13
N SER A 293 -20.40 9.36 -15.86
CA SER A 293 -19.82 10.18 -14.80
C SER A 293 -18.61 9.46 -14.21
N PHE A 294 -17.62 10.24 -13.79
CA PHE A 294 -16.44 9.73 -13.09
C PHE A 294 -16.52 10.08 -11.59
N LEU A 295 -16.52 9.06 -10.73
CA LEU A 295 -16.46 9.22 -9.28
C LEU A 295 -15.03 9.01 -8.79
N GLN A 296 -14.40 10.08 -8.31
CA GLN A 296 -13.13 10.00 -7.59
C GLN A 296 -13.36 10.16 -6.10
N ILE A 297 -13.03 9.12 -5.34
CA ILE A 297 -12.97 9.15 -3.88
C ILE A 297 -11.50 9.32 -3.48
N ALA A 298 -11.21 10.36 -2.71
CA ALA A 298 -9.88 10.66 -2.19
C ALA A 298 -9.95 10.75 -0.67
N ALA A 299 -9.56 9.66 0.01
CA ALA A 299 -9.51 9.64 1.48
C ALA A 299 -8.39 10.59 1.96
N PRO A 300 -8.67 11.52 2.90
CA PRO A 300 -7.65 12.38 3.49
C PRO A 300 -6.49 11.56 4.07
N SER A 301 -5.27 12.03 3.89
CA SER A 301 -4.05 11.35 4.34
C SER A 301 -2.99 12.40 4.63
N ARG A 302 -2.32 12.27 5.80
CA ARG A 302 -1.13 13.05 6.17
C ARG A 302 -1.32 14.57 5.97
N GLU A 303 -2.42 15.11 6.50
CA GLU A 303 -2.78 16.53 6.31
C GLU A 303 -1.76 17.50 6.94
N ASP A 304 -0.92 17.03 7.86
CA ASP A 304 0.19 17.79 8.45
C ASP A 304 1.38 17.99 7.49
N VAL A 305 1.41 17.28 6.36
CA VAL A 305 2.49 17.36 5.36
C VAL A 305 2.11 18.32 4.23
N SER A 306 2.96 19.30 3.94
CA SER A 306 2.65 20.45 3.07
C SER A 306 2.25 20.07 1.64
N GLU A 307 2.89 19.04 1.10
CA GLU A 307 2.71 18.51 -0.25
C GLU A 307 1.30 17.93 -0.45
N TYR A 308 0.71 17.38 0.61
CA TYR A 308 -0.64 16.81 0.58
C TYR A 308 -1.70 17.92 0.54
N ALA A 309 -1.49 19.00 1.29
CA ALA A 309 -2.35 20.18 1.21
C ALA A 309 -2.29 20.82 -0.19
N ALA A 310 -1.10 21.00 -0.75
CA ALA A 310 -0.91 21.53 -2.11
C ALA A 310 -1.64 20.69 -3.17
N LEU A 311 -1.51 19.35 -3.09
CA LEU A 311 -2.20 18.42 -3.98
C LEU A 311 -3.73 18.56 -3.87
N ARG A 312 -4.28 18.69 -2.65
CA ARG A 312 -5.71 18.90 -2.44
C ARG A 312 -6.23 20.15 -3.15
N HIS A 313 -5.50 21.26 -3.02
CA HIS A 313 -5.84 22.51 -3.69
C HIS A 313 -5.79 22.37 -5.22
N GLN A 314 -4.79 21.69 -5.76
CA GLN A 314 -4.70 21.41 -7.18
C GLN A 314 -5.91 20.60 -7.68
N LEU A 315 -6.28 19.52 -6.98
CA LEU A 315 -7.41 18.68 -7.36
C LEU A 315 -8.76 19.40 -7.27
N ASN A 316 -8.96 20.25 -6.26
CA ASN A 316 -10.16 21.09 -6.17
C ASN A 316 -10.31 22.01 -7.39
N ARG A 317 -9.21 22.64 -7.82
CA ARG A 317 -9.21 23.51 -9.01
C ARG A 317 -9.51 22.72 -10.28
N LEU A 318 -8.84 21.59 -10.49
CA LEU A 318 -9.05 20.74 -11.66
C LEU A 318 -10.49 20.21 -11.73
N ALA A 319 -11.03 19.74 -10.60
CA ALA A 319 -12.41 19.28 -10.54
C ALA A 319 -13.43 20.41 -10.84
N GLY A 320 -13.18 21.62 -10.33
CA GLY A 320 -14.00 22.79 -10.63
C GLY A 320 -13.96 23.17 -12.11
N ASP A 321 -12.77 23.20 -12.71
CA ASP A 321 -12.56 23.52 -14.12
C ASP A 321 -13.25 22.50 -15.05
N ILE A 322 -13.04 21.20 -14.83
CA ILE A 322 -13.65 20.13 -15.63
C ILE A 322 -15.18 20.19 -15.55
N ASN A 323 -15.73 20.34 -14.35
CA ASN A 323 -17.18 20.42 -14.18
C ASN A 323 -17.76 21.72 -14.76
N GLY A 324 -17.04 22.83 -14.69
CA GLY A 324 -17.45 24.09 -15.32
C GLY A 324 -17.43 24.03 -16.84
N ARG A 325 -16.45 23.34 -17.44
CA ARG A 325 -16.30 23.21 -18.90
C ARG A 325 -17.30 22.23 -19.52
N HIS A 326 -17.54 21.09 -18.88
CA HIS A 326 -18.31 19.99 -19.47
C HIS A 326 -19.68 19.76 -18.83
N GLY A 327 -19.93 20.29 -17.63
CA GLY A 327 -21.17 20.04 -16.91
C GLY A 327 -22.42 20.55 -17.62
N ALA A 328 -23.54 19.91 -17.30
CA ALA A 328 -24.88 20.34 -17.73
C ALA A 328 -25.78 20.49 -16.51
N PHE A 329 -26.97 21.08 -16.69
CA PHE A 329 -27.93 21.30 -15.60
C PHE A 329 -28.35 20.00 -14.89
N ASP A 330 -28.25 18.85 -15.56
CA ASP A 330 -28.60 17.52 -15.05
C ASP A 330 -27.41 16.55 -15.00
N TRP A 331 -26.18 17.04 -15.22
CA TRP A 331 -24.98 16.18 -15.29
C TRP A 331 -23.75 16.85 -14.67
N VAL A 332 -23.19 16.16 -13.67
CA VAL A 332 -21.88 16.46 -13.10
C VAL A 332 -20.88 15.42 -13.65
N PRO A 333 -19.96 15.80 -14.55
CA PRO A 333 -19.02 14.87 -15.17
C PRO A 333 -18.08 14.22 -14.15
N LEU A 334 -17.42 15.02 -13.31
CA LEU A 334 -16.43 14.57 -12.33
C LEU A 334 -16.95 14.81 -10.90
N ARG A 335 -17.35 13.72 -10.24
CA ARG A 335 -17.79 13.69 -8.85
C ARG A 335 -16.57 13.43 -7.96
N TYR A 336 -15.94 14.50 -7.48
CA TYR A 336 -14.79 14.42 -6.58
C TYR A 336 -15.22 14.51 -5.10
N MET A 337 -14.80 13.53 -4.30
CA MET A 337 -15.09 13.46 -2.87
C MET A 337 -13.80 13.36 -2.06
N SER A 338 -13.50 14.39 -1.25
CA SER A 338 -12.37 14.38 -0.31
C SER A 338 -12.76 13.78 1.05
N GLN A 339 -13.33 12.58 1.05
CA GLN A 339 -13.84 11.90 2.25
C GLN A 339 -13.51 10.41 2.21
N SER A 340 -13.31 9.82 3.39
CA SER A 340 -13.15 8.37 3.53
C SER A 340 -14.49 7.67 3.43
N LEU A 341 -14.56 6.59 2.64
CA LEU A 341 -15.71 5.70 2.59
C LEU A 341 -15.38 4.35 3.23
N ALA A 342 -16.39 3.74 3.85
CA ALA A 342 -16.27 2.38 4.34
C ALA A 342 -15.98 1.42 3.17
N ARG A 343 -15.06 0.48 3.40
CA ARG A 343 -14.68 -0.55 2.42
C ARG A 343 -15.87 -1.35 1.88
N SER A 344 -16.89 -1.61 2.71
CA SER A 344 -18.15 -2.25 2.30
C SER A 344 -18.93 -1.42 1.28
N THR A 345 -19.01 -0.11 1.47
CA THR A 345 -19.66 0.80 0.52
C THR A 345 -18.90 0.82 -0.80
N LEU A 346 -17.56 0.89 -0.76
CA LEU A 346 -16.70 0.83 -1.94
C LEU A 346 -16.90 -0.46 -2.73
N ALA A 347 -17.01 -1.61 -2.08
CA ALA A 347 -17.25 -2.89 -2.75
C ALA A 347 -18.53 -2.87 -3.61
N GLY A 348 -19.61 -2.26 -3.09
CA GLY A 348 -20.85 -2.07 -3.84
C GLY A 348 -20.70 -1.10 -5.01
N PHE A 349 -19.92 -0.03 -4.85
CA PHE A 349 -19.65 0.92 -5.93
C PHE A 349 -18.78 0.32 -7.03
N TYR A 350 -17.73 -0.43 -6.68
CA TYR A 350 -16.90 -1.15 -7.64
C TYR A 350 -17.71 -2.14 -8.46
N ARG A 351 -18.60 -2.91 -7.83
CA ARG A 351 -19.47 -3.87 -8.52
C ARG A 351 -20.40 -3.21 -9.55
N PHE A 352 -20.81 -1.95 -9.30
CA PHE A 352 -21.67 -1.20 -10.21
C PHE A 352 -20.88 -0.46 -11.30
N ALA A 353 -19.63 -0.08 -11.03
CA ALA A 353 -18.84 0.74 -11.93
C ALA A 353 -18.33 -0.04 -13.16
N GLN A 354 -18.66 0.44 -14.35
CA GLN A 354 -18.24 -0.16 -15.62
C GLN A 354 -16.74 -0.03 -15.87
N ILE A 355 -16.07 0.95 -15.24
CA ILE A 355 -14.64 1.19 -15.43
C ILE A 355 -13.97 1.52 -14.11
N GLY A 356 -12.93 0.77 -13.73
CA GLY A 356 -12.05 1.07 -12.62
C GLY A 356 -10.80 1.78 -13.14
N VAL A 357 -10.50 2.98 -12.63
CA VAL A 357 -9.38 3.81 -13.09
C VAL A 357 -8.31 3.87 -11.99
N VAL A 358 -7.28 3.04 -12.14
CA VAL A 358 -6.20 2.89 -11.15
C VAL A 358 -4.87 3.27 -11.78
N THR A 359 -4.58 4.58 -11.79
CA THR A 359 -3.44 5.14 -12.54
C THR A 359 -2.38 5.81 -11.65
N PRO A 360 -1.83 5.13 -10.61
CA PRO A 360 -0.76 5.70 -9.81
C PRO A 360 0.52 5.95 -10.62
N LEU A 361 1.26 7.00 -10.30
CA LEU A 361 2.59 7.27 -10.88
C LEU A 361 3.62 6.23 -10.42
N ARG A 362 3.53 5.77 -9.16
CA ARG A 362 4.26 4.64 -8.59
C ARG A 362 3.45 4.05 -7.43
N ASP A 363 3.37 2.73 -7.35
CA ASP A 363 2.68 2.04 -6.25
C ASP A 363 3.30 0.67 -6.00
N GLY A 364 3.52 0.31 -4.73
CA GLY A 364 4.15 -0.96 -4.37
C GLY A 364 3.35 -2.17 -4.85
N MET A 365 2.02 -2.08 -4.81
CA MET A 365 1.13 -3.14 -5.33
C MET A 365 -0.18 -2.58 -5.89
N ASN A 366 -0.90 -1.77 -5.09
CA ASN A 366 -2.27 -1.31 -5.32
C ASN A 366 -3.37 -2.39 -5.13
N LEU A 367 -3.88 -2.49 -3.90
CA LEU A 367 -4.99 -3.39 -3.57
C LEU A 367 -6.36 -2.93 -4.10
N VAL A 368 -6.51 -1.66 -4.52
CA VAL A 368 -7.77 -1.16 -5.11
C VAL A 368 -8.03 -1.84 -6.46
N ALA A 369 -6.99 -2.10 -7.25
CA ALA A 369 -7.12 -2.90 -8.47
C ALA A 369 -7.61 -4.33 -8.18
N HIS A 370 -7.08 -4.97 -7.13
CA HIS A 370 -7.51 -6.30 -6.70
C HIS A 370 -8.99 -6.29 -6.29
N GLU A 371 -9.38 -5.31 -5.47
CA GLU A 371 -10.75 -5.13 -5.01
C GLU A 371 -11.72 -4.86 -6.15
N TYR A 372 -11.34 -4.02 -7.12
CA TYR A 372 -12.16 -3.72 -8.28
C TYR A 372 -12.49 -4.99 -9.08
N VAL A 373 -11.46 -5.80 -9.42
CA VAL A 373 -11.62 -7.06 -10.14
C VAL A 373 -12.45 -8.07 -9.34
N ALA A 374 -12.20 -8.18 -8.04
CA ALA A 374 -12.95 -9.07 -7.14
C ALA A 374 -14.43 -8.73 -7.05
N ALA A 375 -14.79 -7.43 -7.12
CA ALA A 375 -16.15 -6.97 -6.95
C ALA A 375 -17.06 -7.23 -8.16
N GLN A 376 -16.50 -7.41 -9.36
CA GLN A 376 -17.27 -7.46 -10.60
C GLN A 376 -18.24 -8.64 -10.67
N ASP A 377 -19.31 -8.47 -11.46
CA ASP A 377 -20.16 -9.56 -11.88
C ASP A 377 -19.55 -10.25 -13.10
N PRO A 378 -19.20 -11.56 -13.08
CA PRO A 378 -18.64 -12.23 -14.25
C PRO A 378 -19.60 -12.24 -15.45
N GLU A 379 -20.91 -12.06 -15.23
CA GLU A 379 -21.89 -12.01 -16.33
C GLU A 379 -21.94 -10.65 -17.02
N ASP A 380 -21.45 -9.58 -16.38
CA ASP A 380 -21.35 -8.24 -16.98
C ASP A 380 -20.24 -7.41 -16.30
N PRO A 381 -18.97 -7.83 -16.39
CA PRO A 381 -17.89 -7.21 -15.62
C PRO A 381 -17.44 -5.90 -16.25
N GLY A 382 -17.05 -4.93 -15.42
CA GLY A 382 -16.38 -3.72 -15.89
C GLY A 382 -14.93 -3.95 -16.35
N VAL A 383 -14.29 -2.88 -16.80
CA VAL A 383 -12.91 -2.86 -17.32
C VAL A 383 -12.00 -2.16 -16.34
N LEU A 384 -10.83 -2.75 -16.07
CA LEU A 384 -9.79 -2.12 -15.28
C LEU A 384 -8.80 -1.39 -16.20
N ILE A 385 -8.62 -0.09 -15.98
CA ILE A 385 -7.51 0.71 -16.52
C ILE A 385 -6.45 0.81 -15.42
N LEU A 386 -5.23 0.40 -15.72
CA LEU A 386 -4.18 0.19 -14.73
C LEU A 386 -2.84 0.80 -15.16
N SER A 387 -2.21 1.56 -14.27
CA SER A 387 -0.85 2.05 -14.50
C SER A 387 0.16 0.91 -14.60
N ASN A 388 1.07 0.97 -15.57
CA ASN A 388 2.25 0.10 -15.65
C ASN A 388 3.21 0.25 -14.45
N PHE A 389 3.07 1.30 -13.65
CA PHE A 389 3.89 1.56 -12.46
C PHE A 389 3.21 1.15 -11.13
N ALA A 390 2.10 0.43 -11.18
CA ALA A 390 1.55 -0.27 -10.02
C ALA A 390 2.12 -1.69 -9.96
N GLY A 391 2.58 -2.15 -8.79
CA GLY A 391 3.17 -3.49 -8.66
C GLY A 391 2.27 -4.64 -9.14
N VAL A 392 0.94 -4.49 -9.05
CA VAL A 392 -0.03 -5.46 -9.58
C VAL A 392 -0.01 -5.58 -11.10
N ALA A 393 0.49 -4.57 -11.83
CA ALA A 393 0.56 -4.59 -13.30
C ALA A 393 1.45 -5.72 -13.84
N ALA A 394 2.45 -6.15 -13.07
CA ALA A 394 3.28 -7.32 -13.39
C ALA A 394 2.47 -8.63 -13.44
N TYR A 395 1.26 -8.64 -12.89
CA TYR A 395 0.36 -9.78 -12.89
C TYR A 395 -0.89 -9.50 -13.74
N PHE A 396 -1.47 -8.30 -13.69
CA PHE A 396 -2.75 -7.95 -14.32
C PHE A 396 -2.62 -7.47 -15.78
N GLU A 397 -1.91 -8.22 -16.61
CA GLU A 397 -1.64 -7.88 -18.02
C GLU A 397 -2.91 -7.71 -18.88
N GLU A 398 -4.04 -8.31 -18.48
CA GLU A 398 -5.31 -8.21 -19.20
C GLU A 398 -6.10 -6.93 -18.91
N ALA A 399 -5.66 -6.12 -17.95
CA ALA A 399 -6.14 -4.76 -17.78
C ALA A 399 -5.76 -3.90 -19.01
N LEU A 400 -6.38 -2.74 -19.16
CA LEU A 400 -5.87 -1.73 -20.07
C LEU A 400 -4.68 -1.05 -19.39
N ILE A 401 -3.49 -1.56 -19.67
CA ILE A 401 -2.24 -1.04 -19.12
C ILE A 401 -1.92 0.29 -19.80
N VAL A 402 -1.66 1.32 -18.99
CA VAL A 402 -1.38 2.68 -19.46
C VAL A 402 -0.16 3.27 -18.78
N ASN A 403 0.53 4.17 -19.47
CA ASN A 403 1.52 5.04 -18.84
C ASN A 403 0.81 6.26 -18.20
N PRO A 404 0.82 6.44 -16.87
CA PRO A 404 0.10 7.53 -16.22
C PRO A 404 0.69 8.92 -16.50
N TYR A 405 1.87 9.01 -17.12
CA TYR A 405 2.46 10.26 -17.59
C TYR A 405 1.91 10.72 -18.93
N ASP A 406 1.13 9.90 -19.61
CA ASP A 406 0.43 10.23 -20.85
C ASP A 406 -1.10 10.30 -20.60
N PRO A 407 -1.65 11.51 -20.34
CA PRO A 407 -3.09 11.67 -20.16
C PRO A 407 -3.91 11.31 -21.41
N ASP A 408 -3.31 11.36 -22.61
CA ASP A 408 -3.99 10.98 -23.84
C ASP A 408 -4.14 9.46 -23.94
N GLU A 409 -3.12 8.70 -23.56
CA GLU A 409 -3.19 7.23 -23.48
C GLU A 409 -4.27 6.78 -22.48
N ILE A 410 -4.34 7.43 -21.30
CA ILE A 410 -5.41 7.14 -20.32
C ILE A 410 -6.79 7.47 -20.92
N ALA A 411 -6.92 8.59 -21.64
CA ALA A 411 -8.18 8.99 -22.28
C ALA A 411 -8.61 8.01 -23.39
N GLU A 412 -7.65 7.48 -24.16
CA GLU A 412 -7.87 6.44 -25.16
C GLU A 412 -8.31 5.12 -24.51
N ALA A 413 -7.66 4.71 -23.42
CA ALA A 413 -8.09 3.55 -22.64
C ALA A 413 -9.50 3.73 -22.03
N MET A 414 -9.86 4.94 -21.58
CA MET A 414 -11.22 5.26 -21.15
C MET A 414 -12.24 5.11 -22.30
N HIS A 415 -11.88 5.53 -23.51
CA HIS A 415 -12.70 5.34 -24.70
C HIS A 415 -12.84 3.86 -25.06
N GLU A 416 -11.74 3.11 -25.12
CA GLU A 416 -11.72 1.68 -25.39
C GLU A 416 -12.62 0.94 -24.39
N ALA A 417 -12.46 1.19 -23.09
CA ALA A 417 -13.28 0.59 -22.05
C ALA A 417 -14.79 0.92 -22.19
N MET A 418 -15.14 2.10 -22.69
CA MET A 418 -16.53 2.51 -22.91
C MET A 418 -17.22 1.76 -24.05
N VAL A 419 -16.46 1.41 -25.09
CA VAL A 419 -16.95 0.75 -26.31
C VAL A 419 -16.65 -0.76 -26.36
N MET A 420 -15.91 -1.29 -25.37
CA MET A 420 -15.53 -2.70 -25.28
C MET A 420 -16.75 -3.61 -25.25
N SER A 421 -16.73 -4.66 -26.07
CA SER A 421 -17.82 -5.62 -26.15
C SER A 421 -17.97 -6.41 -24.84
N LYS A 422 -19.16 -6.96 -24.61
CA LYS A 422 -19.42 -7.78 -23.42
C LYS A 422 -18.49 -8.99 -23.36
N GLU A 423 -18.29 -9.66 -24.50
CA GLU A 423 -17.49 -10.86 -24.64
C GLU A 423 -16.02 -10.59 -24.30
N GLU A 424 -15.48 -9.46 -24.75
CA GLU A 424 -14.11 -9.06 -24.44
C GLU A 424 -13.96 -8.73 -22.95
N ARG A 425 -14.91 -7.98 -22.36
CA ARG A 425 -14.91 -7.67 -20.92
C ARG A 425 -14.92 -8.94 -20.08
N GLN A 426 -15.78 -9.91 -20.41
CA GLN A 426 -15.84 -11.20 -19.74
C GLN A 426 -14.53 -11.98 -19.89
N SER A 427 -13.94 -11.99 -21.09
CA SER A 427 -12.68 -12.67 -21.34
C SER A 427 -11.52 -12.08 -20.52
N ARG A 428 -11.40 -10.74 -20.46
CA ARG A 428 -10.37 -10.05 -19.67
C ARG A 428 -10.59 -10.27 -18.17
N HIS A 429 -11.83 -10.07 -17.69
CA HIS A 429 -12.17 -10.25 -16.27
C HIS A 429 -11.87 -11.67 -15.80
N LYS A 430 -12.22 -12.69 -16.58
CA LYS A 430 -11.96 -14.10 -16.22
C LYS A 430 -10.48 -14.34 -15.94
N ARG A 431 -9.61 -13.91 -16.86
CA ARG A 431 -8.14 -14.06 -16.72
C ARG A 431 -7.60 -13.26 -15.54
N LEU A 432 -8.05 -12.01 -15.35
CA LEU A 432 -7.68 -11.20 -14.18
C LEU A 432 -8.10 -11.89 -12.86
N PHE A 433 -9.30 -12.47 -12.82
CA PHE A 433 -9.83 -13.13 -11.64
C PHE A 433 -9.07 -14.43 -11.31
N GLU A 434 -8.68 -15.21 -12.32
CA GLU A 434 -7.82 -16.39 -12.15
C GLU A 434 -6.47 -16.02 -11.53
N LYS A 435 -5.82 -14.97 -12.04
CA LYS A 435 -4.55 -14.46 -11.47
C LYS A 435 -4.73 -13.93 -10.05
N LEU A 436 -5.80 -13.17 -9.81
CA LEU A 436 -6.16 -12.66 -8.48
C LEU A 436 -6.32 -13.77 -7.44
N GLN A 437 -6.81 -14.95 -7.81
CA GLN A 437 -6.93 -16.08 -6.87
C GLN A 437 -5.57 -16.62 -6.41
N THR A 438 -4.52 -16.47 -7.21
CA THR A 438 -3.15 -16.84 -6.84
C THR A 438 -2.48 -15.78 -5.95
N LEU A 439 -2.89 -14.51 -6.09
CA LEU A 439 -2.42 -13.37 -5.31
C LEU A 439 -3.33 -13.14 -4.09
N SER A 440 -3.40 -14.13 -3.20
CA SER A 440 -4.23 -14.05 -1.99
C SER A 440 -3.45 -13.53 -0.77
N ALA A 441 -4.19 -12.94 0.18
CA ALA A 441 -3.63 -12.52 1.48
C ALA A 441 -3.01 -13.72 2.23
N GLN A 442 -3.63 -14.90 2.14
CA GLN A 442 -3.11 -16.15 2.67
C GLN A 442 -1.77 -16.54 2.02
N ALA A 443 -1.70 -16.54 0.69
CA ALA A 443 -0.48 -16.90 -0.04
C ALA A 443 0.70 -15.99 0.33
N TYR A 444 0.44 -14.68 0.47
CA TYR A 444 1.41 -13.70 0.97
C TYR A 444 1.95 -14.09 2.36
N CYS A 445 1.06 -14.40 3.30
CA CYS A 445 1.45 -14.80 4.66
C CYS A 445 2.24 -16.12 4.68
N ASP A 446 1.74 -17.16 4.00
CA ASP A 446 2.35 -18.48 3.99
C ASP A 446 3.75 -18.47 3.38
N GLN A 447 3.92 -17.78 2.26
CA GLN A 447 5.21 -17.70 1.59
C GLN A 447 6.25 -16.96 2.44
N PHE A 448 5.87 -15.82 3.02
CA PHE A 448 6.80 -15.05 3.84
C PHE A 448 7.15 -15.78 5.14
N LEU A 449 6.16 -16.34 5.84
CA LEU A 449 6.40 -17.09 7.07
C LEU A 449 7.21 -18.36 6.81
N LYS A 450 6.99 -19.07 5.69
CA LYS A 450 7.84 -20.19 5.27
C LYS A 450 9.29 -19.75 5.06
N ALA A 451 9.52 -18.59 4.44
CA ALA A 451 10.86 -18.05 4.28
C ALA A 451 11.49 -17.71 5.65
N LEU A 452 10.72 -17.12 6.56
CA LEU A 452 11.23 -16.72 7.86
C LEU A 452 11.52 -17.91 8.78
N SER A 453 10.64 -18.92 8.82
CA SER A 453 10.87 -20.18 9.56
C SER A 453 12.07 -20.97 9.01
N GLY A 454 12.31 -20.95 7.70
CA GLY A 454 13.50 -21.55 7.11
C GLY A 454 14.81 -20.92 7.61
N ALA A 455 14.80 -19.60 7.88
CA ALA A 455 15.94 -18.91 8.46
C ALA A 455 16.15 -19.29 9.95
N GLN A 456 15.07 -19.51 10.70
CA GLN A 456 15.12 -19.98 12.08
C GLN A 456 15.79 -21.37 12.21
N LEU A 457 15.46 -22.30 11.30
CA LEU A 457 16.05 -23.65 11.30
C LEU A 457 17.55 -23.62 10.99
N THR A 458 17.98 -22.80 10.04
CA THR A 458 19.41 -22.61 9.72
C THR A 458 20.20 -22.09 10.93
N ARG A 459 19.59 -21.21 11.75
CA ARG A 459 20.19 -20.72 12.99
C ARG A 459 20.24 -21.74 14.11
N ALA A 460 19.24 -22.60 14.23
CA ALA A 460 19.25 -23.65 15.25
C ALA A 460 20.33 -24.72 14.96
N ALA A 461 20.78 -24.84 13.71
CA ALA A 461 21.78 -25.80 13.27
C ALA A 461 23.22 -25.27 13.29
N ALA A 462 23.43 -23.96 13.51
CA ALA A 462 24.72 -23.29 13.55
C ALA A 462 25.04 -22.84 14.99
#